data_AF-A0AAV9V9I4-F1
#
_entry.id   AF-A0AAV9V9I4-F1
#
_cell.length_a   1.000
_cell.length_b   1.000
_cell.length_c   1.000
_cell.angle_alpha   90.00
_cell.angle_beta   90.00
_cell.angle_gamma   90.00
#
_symmetry.space_group_name_H-M   'P 1'
#
loop_
_entity.id
_entity.type
_entity.pdbx_description
1 polymer ?
#
loop_
_entity_poly.entity_id
_entity_poly.type
_entity_poly.pdbx_seq_one_letter_code
_entity_poly.pdbx_strand_id
1 'polypeptide(L)'
;MSQNTTLDNTTTTTTATTTATTNPSVLILGAGVIGLSTAYYLSSPHSNNDDFAPSKISPRDITVLDTSPTLFACASGRAGGFLAKDWFGAASSKLGELSFSLHRQLADANDGRRRWGYAPSRSYSFERGTGEGGRKRGDDWLREGTSRVDAAAASSSSTSSSASAFTSDGDDGRRGNALPDGWWNCEGGTVELSSTGDSTAQLDPHALCEFLLEEIKRRGVTVRHPVTPVRISQSADGQLGGLVISHKKKKNKSGIADATDATDGSIEEEEEEEVLPCSHILIAAGSWSSRLFQRLFPGSNYTLPVSSLAGHSIILRTPAYRPINDNNSNNNNIYQSSSDITLGYNSNQHQHDTLHAVFAGIDGLDWHPEAFTRANGDIYLAGINSSTIPLPELATDVKADDAEIQRLIAAARELIVQFSSGTGGCGGGGNNDNSIGKEDEDGTRNDLTDGEANVIKQGLCHRPVTPAGKPILSRVPDSLLGGLDTKGDVGGGGVFVATGHGPWGISMSLGTGKVMAEMLLGEQTTTVDVSQLGLQYT
;
A
#
# COMPACT_ATOMS: atom_id res chain seq x y z
N MET A 1 35.25 -79.79 -30.06
CA MET A 1 35.84 -78.50 -30.50
C MET A 1 34.79 -77.43 -30.27
N SER A 2 34.91 -76.73 -29.15
CA SER A 2 34.03 -75.63 -28.76
C SER A 2 34.48 -74.36 -29.47
N GLN A 3 33.57 -73.63 -30.10
CA GLN A 3 33.85 -72.29 -30.61
C GLN A 3 33.10 -71.26 -29.77
N ASN A 4 33.89 -70.39 -29.14
CA ASN A 4 33.48 -69.21 -28.38
C ASN A 4 32.79 -68.19 -29.29
N THR A 5 31.67 -67.64 -28.82
CA THR A 5 31.07 -66.41 -29.32
C THR A 5 31.44 -65.28 -28.35
N THR A 6 32.19 -64.30 -28.84
CA THR A 6 32.50 -63.04 -28.14
C THR A 6 31.38 -62.04 -28.41
N LEU A 7 30.73 -61.54 -27.35
CA LEU A 7 29.84 -60.37 -27.42
C LEU A 7 30.69 -59.10 -27.47
N ASP A 8 30.44 -58.26 -28.46
CA ASP A 8 30.97 -56.90 -28.53
C ASP A 8 29.88 -55.93 -28.05
N ASN A 9 30.18 -55.19 -26.98
CA ASN A 9 29.23 -54.35 -26.25
C ASN A 9 29.56 -52.88 -26.57
N THR A 10 28.93 -52.30 -27.59
CA THR A 10 29.05 -50.87 -27.92
C THR A 10 27.76 -50.15 -27.53
N THR A 11 27.79 -49.58 -26.32
CA THR A 11 26.75 -48.68 -25.80
C THR A 11 26.71 -47.41 -26.65
N THR A 12 25.66 -47.26 -27.46
CA THR A 12 25.37 -46.01 -28.17
C THR A 12 24.66 -45.06 -27.19
N THR A 13 25.39 -44.11 -26.61
CA THR A 13 24.80 -43.05 -25.79
C THR A 13 24.14 -42.04 -26.71
N THR A 14 22.82 -42.17 -26.91
CA THR A 14 22.01 -41.17 -27.59
C THR A 14 21.84 -39.98 -26.66
N THR A 15 22.61 -38.91 -26.90
CA THR A 15 22.40 -37.60 -26.27
C THR A 15 21.11 -37.00 -26.82
N ALA A 16 19.99 -37.30 -26.16
CA ALA A 16 18.74 -36.58 -26.35
C ALA A 16 18.90 -35.18 -25.74
N THR A 17 19.18 -34.19 -26.57
CA THR A 17 19.02 -32.77 -26.21
C THR A 17 17.53 -32.49 -26.07
N THR A 18 16.97 -32.81 -24.91
CA THR A 18 15.61 -32.40 -24.55
C THR A 18 15.66 -30.90 -24.27
N THR A 19 15.34 -30.08 -25.26
CA THR A 19 14.94 -28.69 -25.03
C THR A 19 13.63 -28.71 -24.25
N ALA A 20 13.72 -28.82 -22.93
CA ALA A 20 12.59 -28.63 -22.05
C ALA A 20 12.16 -27.15 -22.17
N THR A 21 11.10 -26.90 -22.93
CA THR A 21 10.37 -25.64 -22.85
C THR A 21 9.72 -25.59 -21.47
N THR A 22 10.46 -25.04 -20.50
CA THR A 22 9.94 -24.77 -19.16
C THR A 22 8.86 -23.70 -19.27
N ASN A 23 7.64 -24.00 -18.79
CA ASN A 23 6.59 -22.98 -18.68
C ASN A 23 7.12 -21.79 -17.89
N PRO A 24 6.79 -20.54 -18.28
CA PRO A 24 7.28 -19.36 -17.59
C PRO A 24 6.71 -19.29 -16.17
N SER A 25 7.59 -19.32 -15.17
CA SER A 25 7.26 -19.07 -13.76
C SER A 25 7.75 -17.69 -13.29
N VAL A 26 6.92 -17.06 -12.45
CA VAL A 26 7.10 -15.68 -11.98
C VAL A 26 7.21 -15.65 -10.46
N LEU A 27 8.28 -15.04 -9.95
CA LEU A 27 8.45 -14.73 -8.54
C LEU A 27 8.25 -13.23 -8.30
N ILE A 28 7.31 -12.88 -7.43
CA ILE A 28 7.04 -11.49 -7.01
C ILE A 28 7.56 -11.32 -5.58
N LEU A 29 8.57 -10.47 -5.40
CA LEU A 29 9.25 -10.23 -4.13
C LEU A 29 8.65 -9.01 -3.44
N GLY A 30 7.75 -9.25 -2.50
CA GLY A 30 6.98 -8.26 -1.74
C GLY A 30 5.49 -8.49 -1.88
N ALA A 31 4.82 -8.85 -0.78
CA ALA A 31 3.36 -9.00 -0.70
C ALA A 31 2.66 -7.70 -0.26
N GLY A 32 3.27 -6.54 -0.54
CA GLY A 32 2.60 -5.25 -0.43
C GLY A 32 1.63 -5.00 -1.58
N VAL A 33 0.94 -3.86 -1.55
CA VAL A 33 -0.12 -3.51 -2.52
C VAL A 33 0.35 -3.61 -3.98
N ILE A 34 1.61 -3.26 -4.28
CA ILE A 34 2.16 -3.31 -5.65
C ILE A 34 2.31 -4.76 -6.13
N GLY A 35 2.92 -5.61 -5.31
CA GLY A 35 3.09 -7.03 -5.63
C GLY A 35 1.76 -7.76 -5.73
N LEU A 36 0.84 -7.51 -4.79
CA LEU A 36 -0.51 -8.08 -4.82
C LEU A 36 -1.32 -7.62 -6.03
N SER A 37 -1.27 -6.33 -6.38
CA SER A 37 -1.96 -5.80 -7.57
C SER A 37 -1.38 -6.43 -8.84
N THR A 38 -0.05 -6.60 -8.92
CA THR A 38 0.58 -7.26 -10.07
C THR A 38 0.13 -8.72 -10.19
N ALA A 39 0.18 -9.47 -9.08
CA ALA A 39 -0.30 -10.86 -9.05
C ALA A 39 -1.79 -10.96 -9.41
N TYR A 40 -2.62 -9.99 -9.00
CA TYR A 40 -4.04 -9.93 -9.33
C TYR A 40 -4.27 -9.84 -10.83
N TYR A 41 -3.62 -8.88 -11.52
CA TYR A 41 -3.80 -8.73 -12.97
C TYR A 41 -3.15 -9.90 -13.73
N LEU A 42 -1.96 -10.35 -13.32
CA LEU A 42 -1.27 -11.47 -13.96
C LEU A 42 -2.04 -12.79 -13.85
N SER A 43 -2.80 -13.00 -12.76
CA SER A 43 -3.65 -14.18 -12.56
C SER A 43 -5.08 -14.03 -13.08
N SER A 44 -5.42 -12.88 -13.68
CA SER A 44 -6.79 -12.62 -14.15
C SER A 44 -7.13 -13.49 -15.36
N PRO A 45 -8.37 -14.01 -15.47
CA PRO A 45 -8.84 -14.68 -16.67
C PRO A 45 -8.81 -13.70 -17.85
N HIS A 46 -8.09 -14.04 -18.91
CA HIS A 46 -8.11 -13.24 -20.15
C HIS A 46 -9.39 -13.59 -20.92
N SER A 47 -10.00 -12.62 -21.59
CA SER A 47 -11.20 -12.88 -22.39
C SER A 47 -10.83 -13.76 -23.58
N ASN A 48 -11.59 -14.83 -23.83
CA ASN A 48 -11.37 -15.78 -24.93
C ASN A 48 -11.55 -15.18 -26.35
N ASN A 49 -11.67 -13.85 -26.48
CA ASN A 49 -11.89 -13.15 -27.74
C ASN A 49 -10.65 -12.41 -28.26
N ASP A 50 -9.51 -12.48 -27.58
CA ASP A 50 -8.24 -12.07 -28.17
C ASP A 50 -7.63 -13.26 -28.92
N ASP A 51 -7.63 -13.18 -30.26
CA ASP A 51 -6.96 -14.12 -31.18
C ASP A 51 -5.41 -14.17 -30.99
N PHE A 52 -4.90 -13.63 -29.89
CA PHE A 52 -3.49 -13.51 -29.56
C PHE A 52 -3.17 -14.20 -28.22
N ALA A 53 -2.99 -15.53 -28.33
CA ALA A 53 -2.39 -16.46 -27.37
C ALA A 53 -3.06 -16.59 -25.96
N PRO A 54 -3.38 -17.83 -25.51
CA PRO A 54 -3.73 -18.07 -24.10
C PRO A 54 -2.61 -17.56 -23.19
N SER A 55 -2.96 -17.06 -22.00
CA SER A 55 -2.02 -16.58 -20.98
C SER A 55 -0.81 -17.53 -20.90
N LYS A 56 0.39 -17.05 -21.26
CA LYS A 56 1.61 -17.87 -21.23
C LYS A 56 1.95 -18.36 -19.82
N ILE A 57 1.51 -17.63 -18.79
CA ILE A 57 1.77 -17.89 -17.37
C ILE A 57 0.48 -18.35 -16.70
N SER A 58 0.47 -19.56 -16.15
CA SER A 58 -0.65 -20.04 -15.33
C SER A 58 -0.63 -19.36 -13.96
N PRO A 59 -1.78 -19.09 -13.31
CA PRO A 59 -1.80 -18.61 -11.93
C PRO A 59 -1.00 -19.48 -10.96
N ARG A 60 -0.90 -20.79 -11.22
CA ARG A 60 -0.11 -21.74 -10.40
C ARG A 60 1.40 -21.58 -10.55
N ASP A 61 1.85 -20.92 -11.62
CA ASP A 61 3.25 -20.63 -11.89
C ASP A 61 3.67 -19.25 -11.33
N ILE A 62 2.77 -18.58 -10.62
CA ILE A 62 3.03 -17.30 -9.94
C ILE A 62 3.22 -17.58 -8.45
N THR A 63 4.32 -17.10 -7.88
CA THR A 63 4.59 -17.13 -6.44
C THR A 63 4.91 -15.74 -5.92
N VAL A 64 4.17 -15.28 -4.90
CA VAL A 64 4.45 -14.07 -4.14
C VAL A 64 5.21 -14.45 -2.86
N LEU A 65 6.33 -13.78 -2.61
CA LEU A 65 7.21 -14.02 -1.46
C LEU A 65 7.26 -12.77 -0.58
N ASP A 66 7.22 -12.93 0.73
CA ASP A 66 7.46 -11.83 1.68
C ASP A 66 8.30 -12.32 2.87
N THR A 67 9.27 -11.50 3.27
CA THR A 67 10.12 -11.77 4.42
C THR A 67 9.39 -11.57 5.74
N SER A 68 8.32 -10.77 5.75
CA SER A 68 7.64 -10.41 6.97
C SER A 68 6.79 -11.57 7.54
N PRO A 69 6.88 -11.86 8.85
CA PRO A 69 6.03 -12.87 9.47
C PRO A 69 4.55 -12.45 9.50
N THR A 70 4.27 -11.14 9.49
CA THR A 70 2.92 -10.59 9.44
C THR A 70 2.81 -9.64 8.25
N LEU A 71 1.94 -9.97 7.30
CA LEU A 71 1.71 -9.12 6.14
C LEU A 71 1.07 -7.78 6.53
N PHE A 72 1.27 -6.77 5.69
CA PHE A 72 0.68 -5.43 5.82
C PHE A 72 1.10 -4.65 7.06
N ALA A 73 2.16 -5.09 7.76
CA ALA A 73 2.68 -4.44 8.96
C ALA A 73 3.39 -3.08 8.71
N CYS A 74 3.39 -2.54 7.48
CA CYS A 74 4.00 -1.26 7.14
C CYS A 74 3.15 -0.49 6.11
N ALA A 75 3.76 0.14 5.10
CA ALA A 75 3.11 1.14 4.24
C ALA A 75 1.75 0.71 3.66
N SER A 76 1.64 -0.50 3.11
CA SER A 76 0.39 -0.94 2.47
C SER A 76 -0.79 -1.12 3.42
N GLY A 77 -0.58 -1.48 4.70
CA GLY A 77 -1.65 -1.63 5.70
C GLY A 77 -1.77 -0.45 6.69
N ARG A 78 -0.88 0.55 6.58
CA ARG A 78 -0.84 1.73 7.47
C ARG A 78 -1.02 3.06 6.73
N ALA A 79 -1.14 3.04 5.40
CA ALA A 79 -1.35 4.25 4.61
C ALA A 79 -2.70 4.93 4.89
N GLY A 80 -2.81 6.20 4.51
CA GLY A 80 -4.05 6.96 4.60
C GLY A 80 -5.11 6.56 3.57
N GLY A 81 -4.79 5.80 2.53
CA GLY A 81 -5.80 5.29 1.57
C GLY A 81 -6.53 6.35 0.76
N PHE A 82 -5.94 7.52 0.61
CA PHE A 82 -6.40 8.57 -0.30
C PHE A 82 -6.01 8.25 -1.75
N LEU A 83 -6.94 8.46 -2.67
CA LEU A 83 -6.78 8.23 -4.09
C LEU A 83 -7.01 9.56 -4.84
N ALA A 84 -6.10 9.87 -5.76
CA ALA A 84 -6.25 11.00 -6.67
C ALA A 84 -6.17 10.50 -8.12
N LYS A 85 -6.91 11.16 -9.01
CA LYS A 85 -6.88 10.92 -10.45
C LYS A 85 -5.73 11.67 -11.14
N ASP A 86 -5.49 12.91 -10.74
CA ASP A 86 -4.75 13.91 -11.51
C ASP A 86 -3.72 14.72 -10.70
N TRP A 87 -3.39 14.31 -9.48
CA TRP A 87 -2.42 14.99 -8.60
C TRP A 87 -0.96 14.56 -8.86
N PHE A 88 -0.66 14.18 -10.10
CA PHE A 88 0.60 13.56 -10.47
C PHE A 88 1.32 14.38 -11.54
N GLY A 89 2.65 14.42 -11.44
CA GLY A 89 3.48 15.02 -12.50
C GLY A 89 3.30 14.32 -13.84
N ALA A 90 3.68 15.01 -14.93
CA ALA A 90 3.42 14.57 -16.31
C ALA A 90 3.79 13.10 -16.57
N ALA A 91 4.96 12.66 -16.09
CA ALA A 91 5.48 11.30 -16.25
C ALA A 91 4.59 10.20 -15.62
N SER A 92 3.84 10.53 -14.57
CA SER A 92 2.98 9.58 -13.83
C SER A 92 1.49 9.83 -14.04
N SER A 93 1.11 10.89 -14.77
CA SER A 93 -0.28 11.34 -14.93
C SER A 93 -1.19 10.24 -15.49
N LYS A 94 -0.79 9.60 -16.58
CA LYS A 94 -1.56 8.53 -17.23
C LYS A 94 -1.67 7.26 -16.39
N LEU A 95 -0.61 6.92 -15.66
CA LEU A 95 -0.63 5.80 -14.70
C LEU A 95 -1.61 6.08 -13.55
N GLY A 96 -1.60 7.30 -13.03
CA GLY A 96 -2.52 7.75 -11.99
C GLY A 96 -3.98 7.71 -12.43
N GLU A 97 -4.28 8.27 -13.60
CA GLU A 97 -5.61 8.26 -14.21
C GLU A 97 -6.13 6.82 -14.39
N LEU A 98 -5.31 5.94 -14.99
CA LEU A 98 -5.64 4.52 -15.15
C LEU A 98 -5.94 3.87 -13.80
N SER A 99 -5.05 4.05 -12.82
CA SER A 99 -5.18 3.41 -11.51
C SER A 99 -6.43 3.87 -10.76
N PHE A 100 -6.78 5.17 -10.84
CA PHE A 100 -8.00 5.71 -10.25
C PHE A 100 -9.25 5.06 -10.85
N SER A 101 -9.31 4.92 -12.18
CA SER A 101 -10.41 4.22 -12.84
C SER A 101 -10.48 2.74 -12.46
N LEU A 102 -9.33 2.06 -12.35
CA LEU A 102 -9.28 0.66 -11.93
C LEU A 102 -9.75 0.45 -10.48
N HIS A 103 -9.46 1.38 -9.57
CA HIS A 103 -9.96 1.32 -8.19
C HIS A 103 -11.49 1.38 -8.16
N ARG A 104 -12.08 2.28 -8.95
CA ARG A 104 -13.54 2.37 -9.08
C ARG A 104 -14.14 1.08 -9.64
N GLN A 105 -13.60 0.58 -10.75
CA GLN A 105 -14.07 -0.65 -11.39
C GLN A 105 -13.96 -1.87 -10.46
N LEU A 106 -12.84 -2.00 -9.75
CA LEU A 106 -12.64 -3.09 -8.80
C LEU A 106 -13.67 -3.04 -7.67
N ALA A 107 -13.93 -1.83 -7.14
CA ALA A 107 -14.92 -1.62 -6.09
C ALA A 107 -16.34 -1.93 -6.57
N ASP A 108 -16.75 -1.40 -7.73
CA ASP A 108 -18.08 -1.66 -8.29
C ASP A 108 -18.29 -3.16 -8.56
N ALA A 109 -17.26 -3.86 -9.06
CA ALA A 109 -17.35 -5.29 -9.38
C ALA A 109 -17.35 -6.24 -8.16
N ASN A 110 -16.90 -5.78 -6.99
CA ASN A 110 -16.66 -6.65 -5.83
C ASN A 110 -17.22 -6.08 -4.52
N ASP A 111 -18.14 -5.13 -4.60
CA ASP A 111 -18.78 -4.52 -3.42
C ASP A 111 -17.78 -3.81 -2.49
N GLY A 112 -16.88 -3.05 -3.10
CA GLY A 112 -15.74 -2.41 -2.44
C GLY A 112 -16.15 -1.37 -1.40
N ARG A 113 -17.34 -0.79 -1.51
CA ARG A 113 -17.87 0.12 -0.47
C ARG A 113 -18.02 -0.61 0.86
N ARG A 114 -18.60 -1.83 0.87
CA ARG A 114 -18.71 -2.63 2.09
C ARG A 114 -17.38 -3.27 2.46
N ARG A 115 -16.66 -3.86 1.50
CA ARG A 115 -15.51 -4.73 1.79
C ARG A 115 -14.24 -3.99 2.21
N TRP A 116 -13.96 -2.83 1.61
CA TRP A 116 -12.76 -2.05 1.93
C TRP A 116 -13.04 -0.54 1.97
N GLY A 117 -14.30 -0.15 2.17
CA GLY A 117 -14.67 1.24 2.40
C GLY A 117 -14.44 2.17 1.21
N TYR A 118 -14.38 1.67 -0.03
CA TYR A 118 -14.20 2.54 -1.20
C TYR A 118 -15.36 3.52 -1.32
N ALA A 119 -15.06 4.81 -1.39
CA ALA A 119 -16.04 5.85 -1.68
C ALA A 119 -15.39 7.09 -2.33
N PRO A 120 -16.13 7.83 -3.17
CA PRO A 120 -15.72 9.16 -3.62
C PRO A 120 -15.37 10.07 -2.46
N SER A 121 -14.46 11.02 -2.69
CA SER A 121 -13.97 11.93 -1.65
C SER A 121 -13.95 13.37 -2.14
N ARG A 122 -14.31 14.30 -1.26
CA ARG A 122 -14.05 15.74 -1.43
C ARG A 122 -12.79 16.12 -0.65
N SER A 123 -11.89 16.84 -1.30
CA SER A 123 -10.62 17.24 -0.69
C SER A 123 -10.61 18.75 -0.43
N TYR A 124 -10.10 19.13 0.73
CA TYR A 124 -10.09 20.50 1.19
C TYR A 124 -8.68 20.90 1.62
N SER A 125 -8.28 22.10 1.22
CA SER A 125 -7.14 22.79 1.81
C SER A 125 -7.66 23.65 2.97
N PHE A 126 -7.01 23.53 4.12
CA PHE A 126 -7.30 24.32 5.30
C PHE A 126 -6.07 25.13 5.70
N GLU A 127 -6.24 26.42 5.95
CA GLU A 127 -5.15 27.32 6.37
C GLU A 127 -5.58 28.09 7.61
N ARG A 128 -4.78 28.04 8.69
CA ARG A 128 -5.00 28.78 9.95
C ARG A 128 -3.76 29.60 10.29
N GLY A 129 -3.87 30.93 10.21
CA GLY A 129 -2.76 31.86 10.47
C GLY A 129 -2.52 32.87 9.34
N THR A 130 -1.35 33.51 9.35
CA THR A 130 -0.90 34.50 8.35
C THR A 130 -0.45 33.85 7.04
N GLY A 131 -0.19 32.53 7.04
CA GLY A 131 0.29 31.80 5.87
C GLY A 131 1.77 32.03 5.58
N GLU A 132 2.56 32.46 6.59
CA GLU A 132 4.00 32.68 6.48
C GLU A 132 4.82 31.37 6.47
N GLY A 133 4.19 30.23 6.73
CA GLY A 133 4.72 28.90 6.43
C GLY A 133 4.71 28.64 4.92
N GLY A 134 5.78 29.05 4.23
CA GLY A 134 5.84 29.16 2.78
C GLY A 134 5.29 27.97 1.98
N ARG A 135 4.34 28.26 1.08
CA ARG A 135 3.94 27.40 -0.05
C ARG A 135 5.14 27.12 -0.96
N LYS A 136 5.81 25.99 -0.80
CA LYS A 136 6.88 25.56 -1.72
C LYS A 136 6.38 24.50 -2.68
N ARG A 137 6.68 24.72 -3.97
CA ARG A 137 6.22 23.94 -5.12
C ARG A 137 7.29 22.93 -5.55
N GLY A 138 6.87 21.76 -6.03
CA GLY A 138 7.75 20.78 -6.69
C GLY A 138 8.18 19.60 -5.80
N ASP A 139 8.95 18.66 -6.36
CA ASP A 139 9.25 17.33 -5.80
C ASP A 139 9.96 17.30 -4.43
N ASP A 140 10.50 18.44 -3.96
CA ASP A 140 11.07 18.61 -2.61
C ASP A 140 10.00 18.65 -1.51
N TRP A 141 8.71 18.73 -1.86
CA TRP A 141 7.59 18.80 -0.91
C TRP A 141 7.56 17.62 0.08
N LEU A 142 7.94 16.43 -0.39
CA LEU A 142 8.01 15.19 0.40
C LEU A 142 9.10 15.20 1.46
N ARG A 143 10.18 15.96 1.25
CA ARG A 143 11.36 15.99 2.13
C ARG A 143 11.32 17.16 3.11
N GLU A 144 10.65 18.25 2.74
CA GLU A 144 10.50 19.46 3.57
C GLU A 144 9.15 19.51 4.31
N GLY A 145 8.31 18.48 4.18
CA GLY A 145 7.11 18.31 4.99
C GLY A 145 5.92 19.19 4.58
N THR A 146 5.85 19.69 3.35
CA THR A 146 4.76 20.55 2.84
C THR A 146 3.53 19.75 2.37
N SER A 147 2.39 20.43 2.12
CA SER A 147 1.09 19.80 1.83
C SER A 147 1.00 19.07 0.48
N ARG A 148 0.30 17.92 0.41
CA ARG A 148 0.09 17.17 -0.85
C ARG A 148 -0.75 17.91 -1.88
N VAL A 149 -1.60 18.84 -1.46
CA VAL A 149 -2.48 19.62 -2.37
C VAL A 149 -1.64 20.53 -3.28
N ASP A 150 -0.45 20.94 -2.85
CA ASP A 150 0.46 21.74 -3.68
C ASP A 150 0.99 20.94 -4.89
N ALA A 151 1.07 19.60 -4.79
CA ALA A 151 1.39 18.73 -5.93
C ALA A 151 0.28 18.71 -6.98
N ALA A 152 -0.99 18.81 -6.57
CA ALA A 152 -2.14 18.95 -7.46
C ALA A 152 -2.16 20.31 -8.19
N ALA A 153 -1.75 21.38 -7.50
CA ALA A 153 -1.63 22.70 -8.09
C ALA A 153 -0.50 22.79 -9.13
N ALA A 154 0.55 21.96 -9.01
CA ALA A 154 1.65 21.90 -9.98
C ALA A 154 1.28 21.17 -11.28
N SER A 155 0.43 20.13 -11.23
CA SER A 155 -0.01 19.35 -12.40
C SER A 155 -0.99 20.09 -13.30
N SER A 156 -1.68 21.12 -12.80
CA SER A 156 -2.64 21.95 -13.54
C SER A 156 -2.02 23.12 -14.33
N SER A 157 -0.68 23.20 -14.40
CA SER A 157 0.03 24.30 -15.09
C SER A 157 0.08 24.21 -16.63
N SER A 158 -0.66 23.28 -17.23
CA SER A 158 -0.97 23.31 -18.67
C SER A 158 -2.47 23.32 -18.87
N THR A 159 -2.98 24.37 -19.52
CA THR A 159 -4.39 24.69 -19.84
C THR A 159 -5.20 25.34 -18.72
N SER A 160 -4.92 26.63 -18.48
CA SER A 160 -5.94 27.57 -18.01
C SER A 160 -7.00 27.75 -19.11
N SER A 161 -8.02 26.90 -19.10
CA SER A 161 -9.29 27.15 -19.77
C SER A 161 -10.40 26.40 -19.04
N SER A 162 -11.07 27.13 -18.15
CA SER A 162 -12.45 26.90 -17.69
C SER A 162 -12.85 25.44 -17.48
N ALA A 163 -12.68 24.93 -16.25
CA ALA A 163 -13.55 23.88 -15.76
C ALA A 163 -14.98 24.42 -15.76
N SER A 164 -15.71 24.19 -16.85
CA SER A 164 -17.14 24.46 -16.93
C SER A 164 -17.82 23.51 -15.96
N ALA A 165 -18.28 24.07 -14.86
CA ALA A 165 -19.16 23.45 -13.89
C ALA A 165 -20.32 22.75 -14.62
N PHE A 166 -20.33 21.42 -14.57
CA PHE A 166 -21.58 20.67 -14.57
C PHE A 166 -21.91 20.41 -13.10
N THR A 167 -22.50 21.40 -12.45
CA THR A 167 -23.13 21.25 -11.14
C THR A 167 -24.58 20.82 -11.37
N SER A 168 -24.87 19.54 -11.21
CA SER A 168 -26.16 19.18 -10.61
C SER A 168 -25.95 19.21 -9.10
N ASP A 169 -26.71 20.07 -8.43
CA ASP A 169 -26.73 20.36 -7.00
C ASP A 169 -25.74 21.44 -6.50
N GLY A 170 -26.06 22.70 -6.84
CA GLY A 170 -26.16 23.81 -5.88
C GLY A 170 -24.97 24.24 -5.02
N ASP A 171 -23.80 23.61 -5.13
CA ASP A 171 -22.62 23.93 -4.34
C ASP A 171 -21.66 24.80 -5.18
N ASP A 172 -21.97 26.10 -5.25
CA ASP A 172 -21.03 27.12 -5.72
C ASP A 172 -19.72 26.95 -4.95
N GLY A 173 -18.57 26.93 -5.63
CA GLY A 173 -17.22 26.79 -5.07
C GLY A 173 -16.84 27.87 -4.05
N ARG A 174 -17.51 27.89 -2.90
CA ARG A 174 -17.40 28.90 -1.85
C ARG A 174 -16.18 28.57 -1.00
N ARG A 175 -15.21 29.49 -1.01
CA ARG A 175 -14.41 29.75 0.19
C ARG A 175 -15.39 29.91 1.35
N GLY A 176 -15.25 29.05 2.34
CA GLY A 176 -16.12 28.99 3.50
C GLY A 176 -15.31 28.87 4.77
N ASN A 177 -15.98 29.04 5.91
CA ASN A 177 -15.37 28.93 7.23
C ASN A 177 -15.74 27.59 7.91
N ALA A 178 -16.28 26.62 7.17
CA ALA A 178 -16.73 25.35 7.72
C ALA A 178 -16.67 24.23 6.67
N LEU A 179 -16.39 23.01 7.14
CA LEU A 179 -16.49 21.77 6.39
C LEU A 179 -17.88 21.14 6.57
N PRO A 180 -18.36 20.33 5.59
CA PRO A 180 -19.57 19.54 5.78
C PRO A 180 -19.50 18.70 7.07
N ASP A 181 -20.64 18.56 7.73
CA ASP A 181 -20.85 17.78 8.95
C ASP A 181 -20.05 18.22 10.20
N GLY A 182 -19.29 19.31 10.11
CA GLY A 182 -18.65 19.96 11.26
C GLY A 182 -17.64 19.08 12.02
N TRP A 183 -17.13 18.01 11.39
CA TRP A 183 -16.20 17.08 12.05
C TRP A 183 -14.80 17.68 12.27
N TRP A 184 -14.44 18.69 11.49
CA TRP A 184 -13.17 19.42 11.58
C TRP A 184 -13.37 20.83 12.13
N ASN A 185 -12.53 21.22 13.10
CA ASN A 185 -12.56 22.53 13.71
C ASN A 185 -11.95 23.57 12.76
N CYS A 186 -12.81 24.38 12.16
CA CYS A 186 -12.43 25.42 11.21
C CYS A 186 -12.22 26.80 11.86
N GLU A 187 -12.31 26.92 13.19
CA GLU A 187 -12.20 28.21 13.89
C GLU A 187 -10.86 28.89 13.57
N GLY A 188 -10.89 30.21 13.32
CA GLY A 188 -9.68 30.99 13.02
C GLY A 188 -8.97 30.64 11.70
N GLY A 189 -9.55 29.77 10.86
CA GLY A 189 -8.96 29.35 9.59
C GLY A 189 -9.89 29.54 8.39
N THR A 190 -9.36 29.23 7.22
CA THR A 190 -10.05 29.29 5.93
C THR A 190 -10.06 27.92 5.28
N VAL A 191 -11.19 27.53 4.70
CA VAL A 191 -11.36 26.25 4.00
C VAL A 191 -11.59 26.53 2.51
N GLU A 192 -10.84 25.85 1.65
CA GLU A 192 -11.01 25.87 0.20
C GLU A 192 -11.21 24.45 -0.32
N LEU A 193 -12.27 24.23 -1.10
CA LEU A 193 -12.50 22.96 -1.78
C LEU A 193 -11.47 22.82 -2.92
N SER A 194 -10.61 21.81 -2.84
CA SER A 194 -9.53 21.56 -3.80
C SER A 194 -9.91 20.53 -4.87
N SER A 195 -10.78 19.57 -4.55
CA SER A 195 -11.27 18.57 -5.52
C SER A 195 -12.64 18.02 -5.15
N THR A 196 -13.36 17.50 -6.15
CA THR A 196 -14.67 16.86 -5.99
C THR A 196 -14.57 15.34 -6.11
N GLY A 197 -15.67 14.63 -5.80
CA GLY A 197 -15.72 13.16 -5.79
C GLY A 197 -15.37 12.46 -7.11
N ASP A 198 -15.31 13.19 -8.22
CA ASP A 198 -14.98 12.65 -9.54
C ASP A 198 -13.48 12.49 -9.79
N SER A 199 -12.63 13.20 -9.01
CA SER A 199 -11.17 13.15 -9.14
C SER A 199 -10.45 12.67 -7.88
N THR A 200 -11.16 12.51 -6.77
CA THR A 200 -10.61 11.96 -5.52
C THR A 200 -11.53 10.94 -4.88
N ALA A 201 -10.94 9.94 -4.23
CA ALA A 201 -11.64 8.87 -3.53
C ALA A 201 -10.81 8.40 -2.32
N GLN A 202 -11.41 7.59 -1.46
CA GLN A 202 -10.74 7.01 -0.31
C GLN A 202 -11.14 5.55 -0.14
N LEU A 203 -10.28 4.77 0.52
CA LEU A 203 -10.51 3.39 0.93
C LEU A 203 -9.68 3.00 2.15
N ASP A 204 -9.98 1.87 2.79
CA ASP A 204 -9.10 1.22 3.76
C ASP A 204 -8.01 0.40 3.05
N PRO A 205 -6.72 0.79 3.15
CA PRO A 205 -5.63 0.11 2.48
C PRO A 205 -5.39 -1.32 2.94
N HIS A 206 -5.59 -1.59 4.23
CA HIS A 206 -5.38 -2.91 4.80
C HIS A 206 -6.43 -3.87 4.23
N ALA A 207 -7.71 -3.46 4.26
CA ALA A 207 -8.81 -4.27 3.73
C ALA A 207 -8.69 -4.50 2.21
N LEU A 208 -8.22 -3.51 1.43
CA LEU A 208 -7.92 -3.70 0.00
C LEU A 208 -6.82 -4.77 -0.20
N CYS A 209 -5.74 -4.72 0.59
CA CYS A 209 -4.67 -5.69 0.47
C CYS A 209 -5.13 -7.11 0.85
N GLU A 210 -5.96 -7.25 1.88
CA GLU A 210 -6.58 -8.53 2.24
C GLU A 210 -7.45 -9.07 1.10
N PHE A 211 -8.30 -8.23 0.51
CA PHE A 211 -9.09 -8.60 -0.66
C PHE A 211 -8.23 -9.12 -1.82
N LEU A 212 -7.17 -8.37 -2.19
CA LEU A 212 -6.27 -8.78 -3.27
C LEU A 212 -5.56 -10.09 -2.95
N LEU A 213 -5.10 -10.26 -1.71
CA LEU A 213 -4.44 -11.49 -1.24
C LEU A 213 -5.37 -12.70 -1.30
N GLU A 214 -6.60 -12.56 -0.83
CA GLU A 214 -7.62 -13.61 -0.91
C GLU A 214 -7.88 -14.01 -2.36
N GLU A 215 -8.03 -13.02 -3.24
CA GLU A 215 -8.42 -13.23 -4.61
C GLU A 215 -7.32 -13.89 -5.46
N ILE A 216 -6.05 -13.52 -5.26
CA ILE A 216 -4.93 -14.21 -5.93
C ILE A 216 -4.78 -15.65 -5.44
N LYS A 217 -4.95 -15.91 -4.13
CA LYS A 217 -4.91 -17.27 -3.57
C LYS A 217 -6.04 -18.12 -4.13
N ARG A 218 -7.25 -17.56 -4.23
CA ARG A 218 -8.43 -18.23 -4.83
C ARG A 218 -8.17 -18.63 -6.28
N ARG A 219 -7.39 -17.84 -7.02
CA ARG A 219 -6.99 -18.12 -8.42
C ARG A 219 -5.85 -19.13 -8.54
N GLY A 220 -5.22 -19.54 -7.42
CA GLY A 220 -4.15 -20.54 -7.39
C GLY A 220 -2.74 -19.97 -7.35
N VAL A 221 -2.58 -18.66 -7.12
CA VAL A 221 -1.27 -18.04 -6.87
C VAL A 221 -0.73 -18.51 -5.53
N THR A 222 0.53 -18.93 -5.49
CA THR A 222 1.19 -19.33 -4.24
C THR A 222 1.68 -18.09 -3.50
N VAL A 223 1.45 -18.01 -2.18
CA VAL A 223 1.99 -16.94 -1.33
C VAL A 223 2.75 -17.57 -0.17
N ARG A 224 4.04 -17.22 -0.02
CA ARG A 224 4.91 -17.75 1.05
C ARG A 224 5.45 -16.60 1.91
N HIS A 225 5.21 -16.67 3.22
CA HIS A 225 5.80 -15.78 4.22
C HIS A 225 5.74 -16.45 5.61
N PRO A 226 6.71 -16.21 6.52
CA PRO A 226 7.96 -15.48 6.26
C PRO A 226 8.95 -16.34 5.46
N VAL A 227 9.53 -15.76 4.40
CA VAL A 227 10.63 -16.36 3.61
C VAL A 227 11.60 -15.27 3.16
N THR A 228 12.89 -15.53 3.25
CA THR A 228 13.94 -14.54 2.90
C THR A 228 14.57 -14.87 1.55
N PRO A 229 14.45 -14.01 0.53
CA PRO A 229 15.29 -14.13 -0.67
C PRO A 229 16.77 -13.96 -0.32
N VAL A 230 17.60 -14.94 -0.68
CA VAL A 230 19.03 -14.99 -0.33
C VAL A 230 19.91 -14.60 -1.51
N ARG A 231 19.78 -15.29 -2.64
CA ARG A 231 20.61 -15.08 -3.84
C ARG A 231 19.93 -15.64 -5.09
N ILE A 232 20.41 -15.24 -6.26
CA ILE A 232 20.03 -15.84 -7.53
C ILE A 232 20.72 -17.20 -7.68
N SER A 233 19.96 -18.21 -8.11
CA SER A 233 20.50 -19.47 -8.60
C SER A 233 20.82 -19.31 -10.09
N GLN A 234 22.04 -19.66 -10.47
CA GLN A 234 22.53 -19.57 -11.85
C GLN A 234 22.87 -20.96 -12.38
N SER A 235 22.63 -21.16 -13.68
CA SER A 235 23.18 -22.30 -14.41
C SER A 235 24.69 -22.16 -14.62
N ALA A 236 25.36 -23.22 -15.08
CA ALA A 236 26.80 -23.23 -15.31
C ALA A 236 27.29 -22.20 -16.35
N ASP A 237 26.41 -21.78 -17.26
CA ASP A 237 26.64 -20.76 -18.28
C ASP A 237 26.21 -19.34 -17.82
N GLY A 238 25.93 -19.16 -16.53
CA GLY A 238 25.64 -17.84 -15.93
C GLY A 238 24.21 -17.36 -16.12
N GLN A 239 23.29 -18.22 -16.56
CA GLN A 239 21.91 -17.83 -16.81
C GLN A 239 21.05 -17.93 -15.57
N LEU A 240 19.96 -17.16 -15.53
CA LEU A 240 18.94 -17.23 -14.48
C LEU A 240 18.34 -18.65 -14.40
N GLY A 241 18.62 -19.36 -13.31
CA GLY A 241 18.06 -20.67 -13.01
C GLY A 241 16.97 -20.65 -11.94
N GLY A 242 16.97 -19.65 -11.06
CA GLY A 242 15.97 -19.53 -10.00
C GLY A 242 16.34 -18.52 -8.92
N LEU A 243 15.58 -18.52 -7.84
CA LEU A 243 15.84 -17.76 -6.62
C LEU A 243 16.05 -18.72 -5.46
N VAL A 244 17.14 -18.56 -4.72
CA VAL A 244 17.30 -19.27 -3.45
C VAL A 244 16.65 -18.48 -2.34
N ILE A 245 15.77 -19.14 -1.59
CA ILE A 245 15.08 -18.60 -0.43
C ILE A 245 15.50 -19.36 0.83
N SER A 246 15.51 -18.68 1.97
CA SER A 246 15.68 -19.27 3.29
C SER A 246 14.38 -19.16 4.08
N HIS A 247 14.00 -20.22 4.79
CA HIS A 247 12.85 -20.25 5.67
C HIS A 247 13.12 -21.12 6.89
N LYS A 248 12.41 -20.84 7.98
CA LYS A 248 12.54 -21.62 9.22
C LYS A 248 11.71 -22.90 9.15
N LYS A 249 12.33 -24.03 9.47
CA LYS A 249 11.66 -25.32 9.59
C LYS A 249 11.67 -25.78 11.03
N LYS A 250 10.49 -26.14 11.54
CA LYS A 250 10.34 -26.75 12.86
C LYS A 250 10.78 -28.21 12.78
N LYS A 251 11.70 -28.59 13.67
CA LYS A 251 12.19 -29.96 13.77
C LYS A 251 11.92 -30.48 15.18
N ASN A 252 11.27 -31.64 15.26
CA ASN A 252 11.06 -32.33 16.53
C ASN A 252 12.37 -33.00 16.96
N LYS A 253 12.88 -32.68 18.16
CA LYS A 253 14.09 -33.28 18.73
C LYS A 253 14.06 -34.81 18.83
N SER A 254 12.86 -35.40 18.87
CA SER A 254 12.68 -36.83 19.10
C SER A 254 12.93 -37.74 17.91
N GLY A 255 12.98 -37.23 16.67
CA GLY A 255 13.06 -38.09 15.46
C GLY A 255 11.88 -39.06 15.26
N ILE A 256 10.83 -38.96 16.09
CA ILE A 256 9.60 -39.74 15.97
C ILE A 256 8.56 -38.87 15.24
N ALA A 257 8.07 -39.39 14.12
CA ALA A 257 7.29 -38.65 13.13
C ALA A 257 5.84 -38.34 13.55
N ASP A 258 5.41 -38.73 14.76
CA ASP A 258 4.02 -38.59 15.17
C ASP A 258 3.93 -38.39 16.69
N ALA A 259 3.86 -37.14 17.12
CA ALA A 259 3.47 -36.77 18.47
C ALA A 259 2.74 -35.42 18.38
N THR A 260 1.42 -35.49 18.29
CA THR A 260 0.50 -34.36 18.19
C THR A 260 0.37 -33.54 19.48
N ASP A 261 1.32 -33.69 20.43
CA ASP A 261 1.19 -33.14 21.80
C ASP A 261 2.56 -32.81 22.44
N ALA A 262 3.50 -32.29 21.64
CA ALA A 262 4.77 -31.80 22.17
C ALA A 262 4.58 -30.45 22.89
N THR A 263 4.71 -30.45 24.21
CA THR A 263 4.78 -29.22 25.03
C THR A 263 6.03 -28.40 24.72
N ASP A 264 5.88 -27.09 24.87
CA ASP A 264 6.84 -26.03 24.56
C ASP A 264 8.24 -26.32 25.15
N GLY A 265 9.25 -26.47 24.28
CA GLY A 265 10.65 -26.76 24.66
C GLY A 265 11.37 -27.85 23.84
N SER A 266 10.67 -28.62 23.00
CA SER A 266 11.26 -29.73 22.21
C SER A 266 11.37 -29.48 20.69
N ILE A 267 11.08 -28.25 20.25
CA ILE A 267 11.12 -27.84 18.84
C ILE A 267 12.36 -26.96 18.63
N GLU A 268 13.27 -27.39 17.76
CA GLU A 268 14.36 -26.55 17.25
C GLU A 268 13.94 -25.96 15.90
N GLU A 269 14.30 -24.69 15.68
CA GLU A 269 14.14 -24.02 14.38
C GLU A 269 15.49 -24.04 13.66
N GLU A 270 15.55 -24.75 12.53
CA GLU A 270 16.70 -24.73 11.64
C GLU A 270 16.35 -23.88 10.40
N GLU A 271 17.33 -23.13 9.88
CA GLU A 271 17.19 -22.46 8.59
C GLU A 271 17.39 -23.48 7.46
N GLU A 272 16.42 -23.56 6.55
CA GLU A 272 16.47 -24.39 5.36
C GLU A 272 16.46 -23.51 4.11
N GLU A 273 17.42 -23.73 3.22
CA GLU A 273 17.44 -23.10 1.90
C GLU A 273 16.74 -23.99 0.86
N GLU A 274 15.98 -23.36 -0.02
CA GLU A 274 15.29 -23.99 -1.14
C GLU A 274 15.50 -23.15 -2.40
N VAL A 275 15.66 -23.80 -3.54
CA VAL A 275 15.72 -23.13 -4.85
C VAL A 275 14.34 -23.15 -5.48
N LEU A 276 13.83 -21.96 -5.83
CA LEU A 276 12.62 -21.78 -6.62
C LEU A 276 12.98 -21.49 -8.09
N PRO A 277 12.76 -22.42 -9.02
CA PRO A 277 13.01 -22.18 -10.44
C PRO A 277 12.12 -21.04 -10.97
N CYS A 278 12.73 -20.08 -11.66
CA CYS A 278 12.02 -18.94 -12.19
C CYS A 278 12.62 -18.42 -13.49
N SER A 279 11.75 -17.85 -14.32
CA SER A 279 12.13 -17.12 -15.54
C SER A 279 11.91 -15.61 -15.40
N HIS A 280 11.03 -15.21 -14.48
CA HIS A 280 10.74 -13.80 -14.18
C HIS A 280 10.84 -13.54 -12.68
N ILE A 281 11.49 -12.44 -12.30
CA ILE A 281 11.54 -11.93 -10.93
C ILE A 281 11.05 -10.49 -10.94
N LEU A 282 10.04 -10.17 -10.14
CA LEU A 282 9.63 -8.80 -9.87
C LEU A 282 10.04 -8.39 -8.46
N ILE A 283 10.88 -7.36 -8.34
CA ILE A 283 11.19 -6.70 -7.07
C ILE A 283 10.13 -5.62 -6.80
N ALA A 284 9.26 -5.90 -5.84
CA ALA A 284 8.20 -5.00 -5.36
C ALA A 284 8.27 -4.79 -3.83
N ALA A 285 9.48 -4.78 -3.27
CA ALA A 285 9.76 -4.80 -1.84
C ALA A 285 9.70 -3.42 -1.15
N GLY A 286 8.97 -2.45 -1.72
CA GLY A 286 8.82 -1.10 -1.17
C GLY A 286 10.15 -0.46 -0.79
N SER A 287 10.25 0.07 0.43
CA SER A 287 11.45 0.74 0.96
C SER A 287 12.69 -0.17 1.05
N TRP A 288 12.51 -1.50 1.05
CA TRP A 288 13.59 -2.49 1.07
C TRP A 288 14.11 -2.87 -0.32
N SER A 289 13.51 -2.33 -1.39
CA SER A 289 13.84 -2.73 -2.77
C SER A 289 15.31 -2.53 -3.12
N SER A 290 15.94 -1.44 -2.65
CA SER A 290 17.37 -1.21 -2.89
C SER A 290 18.21 -2.29 -2.21
N ARG A 291 18.07 -2.44 -0.87
CA ARG A 291 18.76 -3.48 -0.08
C ARG A 291 18.60 -4.89 -0.69
N LEU A 292 17.38 -5.23 -1.12
CA LEU A 292 17.09 -6.52 -1.76
C LEU A 292 17.80 -6.64 -3.11
N PHE A 293 17.78 -5.60 -3.95
CA PHE A 293 18.49 -5.60 -5.22
C PHE A 293 19.99 -5.84 -5.04
N GLN A 294 20.66 -5.10 -4.15
CA GLN A 294 22.09 -5.32 -3.90
C GLN A 294 22.40 -6.70 -3.31
N ARG A 295 21.51 -7.25 -2.47
CA ARG A 295 21.65 -8.61 -1.95
C ARG A 295 21.59 -9.66 -3.05
N LEU A 296 20.64 -9.54 -3.98
CA LEU A 296 20.46 -10.51 -5.06
C LEU A 296 21.49 -10.37 -6.19
N PHE A 297 22.00 -9.15 -6.42
CA PHE A 297 22.96 -8.85 -7.49
C PHE A 297 24.22 -8.17 -6.94
N PRO A 298 25.01 -8.84 -6.08
CA PRO A 298 26.18 -8.23 -5.43
C PRO A 298 27.29 -7.83 -6.41
N GLY A 299 27.32 -8.40 -7.62
CA GLY A 299 28.22 -8.02 -8.70
C GLY A 299 27.75 -6.81 -9.53
N SER A 300 26.56 -6.28 -9.26
CA SER A 300 26.04 -5.09 -9.94
C SER A 300 26.80 -3.84 -9.52
N ASN A 301 27.12 -2.97 -10.48
CA ASN A 301 27.61 -1.62 -10.22
C ASN A 301 26.47 -0.60 -10.07
N TYR A 302 25.22 -1.05 -10.11
CA TYR A 302 24.04 -0.20 -10.06
C TYR A 302 23.37 -0.25 -8.69
N THR A 303 23.15 0.93 -8.11
CA THR A 303 22.37 1.09 -6.88
C THR A 303 21.00 1.63 -7.23
N LEU A 304 19.95 0.85 -6.96
CA LEU A 304 18.58 1.29 -7.15
C LEU A 304 18.30 2.55 -6.30
N PRO A 305 17.93 3.70 -6.89
CA PRO A 305 17.88 4.99 -6.20
C PRO A 305 16.57 5.15 -5.43
N VAL A 306 16.38 4.30 -4.43
CA VAL A 306 15.20 4.29 -3.55
C VAL A 306 15.68 4.47 -2.11
N SER A 307 15.19 5.51 -1.46
CA SER A 307 15.36 5.72 -0.03
C SER A 307 14.03 5.59 0.69
N SER A 308 14.07 5.70 2.01
CA SER A 308 12.94 5.52 2.90
C SER A 308 12.55 6.84 3.55
N LEU A 309 11.27 7.18 3.55
CA LEU A 309 10.71 8.30 4.29
C LEU A 309 9.66 7.79 5.28
N ALA A 310 9.95 7.91 6.56
CA ALA A 310 9.06 7.46 7.63
C ALA A 310 7.92 8.47 7.85
N GLY A 311 6.74 8.00 8.22
CA GLY A 311 5.58 8.85 8.53
C GLY A 311 4.68 8.23 9.59
N HIS A 312 4.35 9.02 10.61
CA HIS A 312 3.50 8.63 11.72
C HIS A 312 2.03 8.88 11.40
N SER A 313 1.17 8.07 12.00
CA SER A 313 -0.28 8.17 11.84
C SER A 313 -1.01 7.59 13.04
N ILE A 314 -2.23 8.06 13.23
CA ILE A 314 -3.22 7.47 14.14
C ILE A 314 -4.54 7.26 13.41
N ILE A 315 -5.33 6.30 13.90
CA ILE A 315 -6.73 6.14 13.55
C ILE A 315 -7.56 6.39 14.80
N LEU A 316 -8.54 7.26 14.65
CA LEU A 316 -9.44 7.70 15.71
C LEU A 316 -10.83 7.13 15.46
N ARG A 317 -11.42 6.54 16.49
CA ARG A 317 -12.84 6.23 16.49
C ARG A 317 -13.65 7.45 16.85
N THR A 318 -14.66 7.76 16.06
CA THR A 318 -15.57 8.86 16.37
C THR A 318 -16.87 8.32 17.00
N PRO A 319 -17.33 8.86 18.15
CA PRO A 319 -18.58 8.43 18.78
C PRO A 319 -19.84 8.71 17.95
N ALA A 320 -19.76 9.64 16.98
CA ALA A 320 -20.88 10.05 16.15
C ALA A 320 -21.25 9.03 15.05
N TYR A 321 -20.39 8.04 14.80
CA TYR A 321 -20.67 7.02 13.79
C TYR A 321 -21.38 5.79 14.38
N ARG A 322 -22.62 5.56 13.94
CA ARG A 322 -23.32 4.28 14.15
C ARG A 322 -23.07 3.39 12.92
N PRO A 323 -22.51 2.19 13.07
CA PRO A 323 -22.38 1.27 11.95
C PRO A 323 -23.76 0.93 11.37
N ILE A 324 -23.83 0.79 10.05
CA ILE A 324 -24.97 0.17 9.37
C ILE A 324 -25.04 -1.27 9.89
N ASN A 325 -25.98 -1.56 10.78
CA ASN A 325 -26.14 -2.92 11.34
C ASN A 325 -26.70 -3.87 10.27
N ASP A 326 -25.89 -4.83 9.87
CA ASP A 326 -26.13 -5.86 8.85
C ASP A 326 -26.93 -7.08 9.36
N ASN A 327 -27.81 -6.90 10.36
CA ASN A 327 -28.57 -8.00 10.96
C ASN A 327 -30.05 -8.00 10.57
N ASN A 328 -30.37 -7.80 9.29
CA ASN A 328 -31.64 -8.25 8.75
C ASN A 328 -31.54 -8.57 7.25
N SER A 329 -30.84 -9.67 6.96
CA SER A 329 -30.91 -10.38 5.68
C SER A 329 -32.27 -11.09 5.50
N ASN A 330 -33.38 -10.39 5.75
CA ASN A 330 -34.75 -10.76 5.36
C ASN A 330 -35.73 -9.67 5.84
N ASN A 331 -35.79 -8.53 5.14
CA ASN A 331 -37.06 -7.84 4.91
C ASN A 331 -36.87 -6.67 3.93
N ASN A 332 -37.40 -6.86 2.72
CA ASN A 332 -37.85 -5.74 1.90
C ASN A 332 -38.86 -4.92 2.71
N ASN A 333 -38.66 -3.60 2.78
CA ASN A 333 -39.37 -2.61 3.57
C ASN A 333 -39.13 -2.70 5.09
N ILE A 334 -38.49 -1.66 5.67
CA ILE A 334 -39.02 -0.87 6.80
C ILE A 334 -38.24 0.47 6.83
N TYR A 335 -38.85 1.48 6.20
CA TYR A 335 -38.96 2.80 6.79
C TYR A 335 -40.11 2.70 7.81
N GLN A 336 -39.85 2.93 9.10
CA GLN A 336 -40.70 3.67 10.06
C GLN A 336 -40.48 3.27 11.54
N SER A 337 -40.32 4.32 12.37
CA SER A 337 -40.70 4.48 13.79
C SER A 337 -39.86 3.71 14.83
N SER A 338 -39.39 4.23 15.97
CA SER A 338 -39.40 5.51 16.75
C SER A 338 -38.70 5.13 18.08
N SER A 339 -37.92 5.91 18.84
CA SER A 339 -38.09 7.28 19.33
C SER A 339 -36.79 7.74 20.03
N ASP A 340 -36.51 9.05 19.94
CA ASP A 340 -35.62 9.86 20.78
C ASP A 340 -34.09 9.76 20.58
N ILE A 341 -33.61 10.38 19.49
CA ILE A 341 -32.75 11.59 19.50
C ILE A 341 -32.84 12.17 18.07
N THR A 342 -33.32 13.41 17.96
CA THR A 342 -33.58 14.10 16.71
C THR A 342 -32.27 14.54 16.03
N LEU A 343 -31.64 13.63 15.27
CA LEU A 343 -30.83 14.02 14.11
C LEU A 343 -31.77 14.02 12.91
N GLY A 344 -32.03 15.21 12.36
CA GLY A 344 -32.98 15.45 11.28
C GLY A 344 -32.70 14.54 10.08
N TYR A 345 -33.60 13.60 9.85
CA TYR A 345 -33.64 12.73 8.68
C TYR A 345 -34.10 13.57 7.47
N ASN A 346 -33.17 14.34 6.87
CA ASN A 346 -33.41 15.04 5.62
C ASN A 346 -33.27 14.06 4.46
N SER A 347 -34.20 14.13 3.49
CA SER A 347 -34.36 13.26 2.33
C SER A 347 -33.25 13.34 1.26
N ASN A 348 -32.01 13.70 1.62
CA ASN A 348 -30.87 13.77 0.72
C ASN A 348 -29.96 12.55 0.91
N GLN A 349 -30.35 11.41 0.35
CA GLN A 349 -29.58 10.15 0.36
C GLN A 349 -28.16 10.25 -0.24
N HIS A 350 -27.78 11.35 -0.88
CA HIS A 350 -26.47 11.52 -1.53
C HIS A 350 -25.35 12.08 -0.62
N GLN A 351 -25.66 12.63 0.56
CA GLN A 351 -24.64 13.26 1.41
C GLN A 351 -23.82 12.28 2.27
N HIS A 352 -24.35 11.10 2.59
CA HIS A 352 -23.63 10.10 3.40
C HIS A 352 -22.74 9.12 2.60
N ASP A 353 -22.61 9.33 1.28
CA ASP A 353 -21.80 8.48 0.39
C ASP A 353 -20.44 9.07 0.00
N THR A 354 -20.19 10.33 0.37
CA THR A 354 -18.95 11.02 0.04
C THR A 354 -18.08 11.17 1.29
N LEU A 355 -16.80 10.82 1.17
CA LEU A 355 -15.82 11.00 2.23
C LEU A 355 -15.12 12.36 2.11
N HIS A 356 -14.43 12.77 3.17
CA HIS A 356 -13.79 14.07 3.27
C HIS A 356 -12.31 13.90 3.60
N ALA A 357 -11.47 14.67 2.90
CA ALA A 357 -10.04 14.75 3.14
C ALA A 357 -9.64 16.20 3.40
N VAL A 358 -8.90 16.46 4.46
CA VAL A 358 -8.37 17.78 4.80
C VAL A 358 -6.86 17.73 4.79
N PHE A 359 -6.25 18.70 4.12
CA PHE A 359 -4.82 18.95 4.12
C PHE A 359 -4.59 20.34 4.70
N ALA A 360 -3.93 20.41 5.85
CA ALA A 360 -3.88 21.61 6.67
C ALA A 360 -2.49 22.25 6.72
N GLY A 361 -2.44 23.56 6.51
CA GLY A 361 -1.35 24.45 6.93
C GLY A 361 -1.79 25.24 8.16
N ILE A 362 -0.98 25.20 9.23
CA ILE A 362 -1.30 25.85 10.49
C ILE A 362 -0.04 26.54 11.01
N ASP A 363 -0.12 27.85 11.23
CA ASP A 363 0.98 28.62 11.81
C ASP A 363 1.38 28.04 13.17
N GLY A 364 2.69 27.89 13.37
CA GLY A 364 3.25 27.32 14.61
C GLY A 364 3.41 25.80 14.60
N LEU A 365 2.90 25.09 13.58
CA LEU A 365 3.28 23.70 13.33
C LEU A 365 4.44 23.64 12.32
N ASP A 366 5.43 22.82 12.64
CA ASP A 366 6.56 22.43 11.79
C ASP A 366 6.23 21.27 10.83
N TRP A 367 4.95 20.89 10.73
CA TRP A 367 4.42 19.81 9.91
C TRP A 367 2.99 20.16 9.44
N HIS A 368 2.50 19.45 8.43
CA HIS A 368 1.19 19.70 7.83
C HIS A 368 0.22 18.55 8.12
N PRO A 369 -0.81 18.75 8.97
CA PRO A 369 -1.77 17.71 9.26
C PRO A 369 -2.59 17.29 8.05
N GLU A 370 -2.86 16.00 7.96
CA GLU A 370 -3.71 15.41 6.94
C GLU A 370 -4.70 14.45 7.56
N ALA A 371 -6.00 14.69 7.34
CA ALA A 371 -7.08 13.92 7.95
C ALA A 371 -8.08 13.40 6.94
N PHE A 372 -8.44 12.12 7.05
CA PHE A 372 -9.28 11.41 6.10
C PHE A 372 -10.41 10.67 6.84
N THR A 373 -11.67 11.01 6.55
CA THR A 373 -12.84 10.30 7.11
C THR A 373 -13.02 8.96 6.40
N ARG A 374 -13.34 7.90 7.15
CA ARG A 374 -13.58 6.57 6.58
C ARG A 374 -15.07 6.27 6.41
N ALA A 375 -15.37 5.31 5.54
CA ALA A 375 -16.72 4.80 5.36
C ALA A 375 -17.31 4.17 6.63
N ASN A 376 -16.46 3.70 7.54
CA ASN A 376 -16.85 3.20 8.86
C ASN A 376 -16.83 4.28 9.96
N GLY A 377 -16.73 5.56 9.58
CA GLY A 377 -16.73 6.72 10.48
C GLY A 377 -15.45 6.96 11.29
N ASP A 378 -14.46 6.07 11.23
CA ASP A 378 -13.16 6.34 11.82
C ASP A 378 -12.46 7.49 11.04
N ILE A 379 -11.52 8.18 11.68
CA ILE A 379 -10.71 9.24 11.05
C ILE A 379 -9.25 8.84 11.10
N TYR A 380 -8.60 8.83 9.93
CA TYR A 380 -7.14 8.71 9.84
C TYR A 380 -6.52 10.11 9.96
N LEU A 381 -5.49 10.26 10.78
CA LEU A 381 -4.71 11.50 10.91
C LEU A 381 -3.21 11.20 10.77
N ALA A 382 -2.50 11.99 9.97
CA ALA A 382 -1.07 11.89 9.75
C ALA A 382 -0.47 13.26 9.40
N GLY A 383 0.82 13.29 9.04
CA GLY A 383 1.51 14.48 8.53
C GLY A 383 2.91 14.68 9.10
N ILE A 384 3.19 14.06 10.25
CA ILE A 384 4.53 14.02 10.85
C ILE A 384 5.38 13.01 10.09
N ASN A 385 6.49 13.48 9.52
CA ASN A 385 7.39 12.68 8.69
C ASN A 385 8.83 12.82 9.17
N SER A 386 9.64 11.77 8.97
CA SER A 386 11.06 11.78 9.29
C SER A 386 11.89 11.02 8.25
N SER A 387 12.95 11.66 7.77
CA SER A 387 13.98 11.04 6.92
C SER A 387 15.14 10.43 7.72
N THR A 388 15.15 10.59 9.05
CA THR A 388 16.25 10.16 9.92
C THR A 388 15.96 8.84 10.63
N ILE A 389 14.69 8.42 10.72
CA ILE A 389 14.34 7.11 11.29
C ILE A 389 14.89 6.01 10.36
N PRO A 390 15.79 5.14 10.86
CA PRO A 390 16.41 4.11 10.05
C PRO A 390 15.38 3.06 9.60
N LEU A 391 15.54 2.56 8.37
CA LEU A 391 14.74 1.45 7.87
C LEU A 391 15.19 0.13 8.53
N PRO A 392 14.35 -0.55 9.34
CA PRO A 392 14.72 -1.78 10.02
C PRO A 392 14.92 -2.96 9.05
N GLU A 393 15.28 -4.15 9.55
CA GLU A 393 15.39 -5.34 8.71
C GLU A 393 14.02 -5.83 8.24
N LEU A 394 13.03 -5.90 9.15
CA LEU A 394 11.68 -6.36 8.82
C LEU A 394 10.64 -5.26 8.95
N ALA A 395 9.59 -5.36 8.13
CA ALA A 395 8.43 -4.46 8.20
C ALA A 395 7.72 -4.49 9.58
N THR A 396 7.73 -5.64 10.26
CA THR A 396 7.15 -5.83 11.60
C THR A 396 7.94 -5.14 12.71
N ASP A 397 9.20 -4.78 12.45
CA ASP A 397 10.06 -4.10 13.42
C ASP A 397 9.88 -2.57 13.36
N VAL A 398 9.03 -2.08 12.45
CA VAL A 398 8.70 -0.65 12.34
C VAL A 398 7.81 -0.23 13.50
N LYS A 399 8.40 0.54 14.42
CA LYS A 399 7.75 1.07 15.62
C LYS A 399 7.54 2.58 15.51
N ALA A 400 6.39 3.04 15.96
CA ALA A 400 6.12 4.47 16.07
C ALA A 400 6.94 5.08 17.21
N ASP A 401 7.20 6.38 17.09
CA ASP A 401 7.79 7.17 18.16
C ASP A 401 6.65 7.72 19.03
N ASP A 402 6.68 7.41 20.33
CA ASP A 402 5.62 7.77 21.26
C ASP A 402 5.45 9.30 21.36
N ALA A 403 6.53 10.08 21.29
CA ALA A 403 6.44 11.54 21.36
C ALA A 403 5.74 12.11 20.13
N GLU A 404 6.01 11.56 18.94
CA GLU A 404 5.33 11.97 17.71
C GLU A 404 3.88 11.52 17.66
N ILE A 405 3.54 10.35 18.22
CA ILE A 405 2.15 9.93 18.40
C ILE A 405 1.41 10.90 19.33
N GLN A 406 2.03 11.34 20.42
CA GLN A 406 1.42 12.32 21.33
C GLN A 406 1.20 13.68 20.65
N ARG A 407 2.09 14.10 19.75
CA ARG A 407 1.87 15.29 18.91
C ARG A 407 0.66 15.14 17.97
N LEU A 408 0.46 13.96 17.36
CA LEU A 408 -0.74 13.69 16.55
C LEU A 408 -2.02 13.71 17.40
N ILE A 409 -1.99 13.16 18.61
CA ILE A 409 -3.13 13.16 19.53
C ILE A 409 -3.47 14.59 19.97
N ALA A 410 -2.46 15.40 20.27
CA ALA A 410 -2.65 16.82 20.60
C ALA A 410 -3.30 17.58 19.43
N ALA A 411 -2.84 17.37 18.20
CA ALA A 411 -3.46 17.96 17.01
C ALA A 411 -4.91 17.47 16.81
N ALA A 412 -5.18 16.18 17.04
CA ALA A 412 -6.54 15.64 16.96
C ALA A 412 -7.51 16.33 17.94
N ARG A 413 -7.05 16.64 19.17
CA ARG A 413 -7.84 17.36 20.19
C ARG A 413 -8.29 18.74 19.74
N GLU A 414 -7.42 19.43 19.02
CA GLU A 414 -7.68 20.77 18.54
C GLU A 414 -8.53 20.76 17.25
N LEU A 415 -8.24 19.83 16.34
CA LEU A 415 -8.71 19.88 14.95
C LEU A 415 -9.94 19.02 14.68
N ILE A 416 -10.24 18.02 15.50
CA ILE A 416 -11.37 17.11 15.28
C ILE A 416 -12.43 17.36 16.36
N VAL A 417 -13.55 17.99 15.97
CA VAL A 417 -14.61 18.45 16.89
C VAL A 417 -15.19 17.31 17.73
N GLN A 418 -15.38 16.15 17.10
CA GLN A 418 -15.91 14.95 17.76
C GLN A 418 -14.94 14.35 18.78
N PHE A 419 -13.67 14.73 18.74
CA PHE A 419 -12.65 14.36 19.72
C PHE A 419 -12.67 15.31 20.93
N SER A 420 -12.96 16.60 20.72
CA SER A 420 -13.03 17.62 21.78
C SER A 420 -14.30 17.51 22.64
N SER A 421 -15.33 16.83 22.14
CA SER A 421 -16.68 16.77 22.74
C SER A 421 -16.85 15.73 23.86
N GLY A 422 -15.76 15.12 24.37
CA GLY A 422 -15.77 14.33 25.60
C GLY A 422 -16.04 15.14 26.88
N THR A 423 -16.23 16.46 26.76
CA THR A 423 -16.59 17.35 27.86
C THR A 423 -18.10 17.62 27.88
N GLY A 424 -18.85 16.77 28.58
CA GLY A 424 -20.23 17.07 28.98
C GLY A 424 -20.78 15.99 29.92
N GLY A 425 -21.15 16.23 31.18
CA GLY A 425 -21.16 17.44 32.00
C GLY A 425 -21.13 17.02 33.50
N CYS A 426 -20.71 17.87 34.41
CA CYS A 426 -21.61 18.74 35.18
C CYS A 426 -20.84 19.98 35.67
N GLY A 427 -21.48 21.14 35.61
CA GLY A 427 -20.90 22.38 36.10
C GLY A 427 -20.68 22.39 37.63
N GLY A 428 -19.74 23.23 38.05
CA GLY A 428 -19.69 23.76 39.41
C GLY A 428 -18.30 23.84 40.02
N GLY A 429 -17.79 25.07 40.14
CA GLY A 429 -16.92 25.48 41.26
C GLY A 429 -15.44 25.09 41.17
N GLY A 430 -14.56 26.10 41.14
CA GLY A 430 -13.13 25.89 41.14
C GLY A 430 -12.57 25.28 42.42
N ASN A 431 -11.34 24.75 42.31
CA ASN A 431 -10.24 25.06 43.21
C ASN A 431 -8.93 24.53 42.63
N ASN A 432 -7.88 25.33 42.76
CA ASN A 432 -6.51 24.90 42.62
C ASN A 432 -6.21 23.84 43.69
N ASP A 433 -5.74 22.66 43.30
CA ASP A 433 -4.90 21.86 44.19
C ASP A 433 -3.78 21.17 43.39
N ASN A 434 -2.59 21.27 43.96
CA ASN A 434 -1.32 20.84 43.43
C ASN A 434 -0.96 19.55 44.18
N SER A 435 -1.44 18.40 43.71
CA SER A 435 -1.13 17.11 44.34
C SER A 435 -0.51 16.12 43.35
N ILE A 436 0.78 15.88 43.56
CA ILE A 436 1.59 14.81 42.96
C ILE A 436 0.97 13.46 43.35
N GLY A 437 0.54 12.68 42.36
CA GLY A 437 -0.09 11.36 42.55
C GLY A 437 0.88 10.30 43.06
N LYS A 438 0.42 9.49 44.01
CA LYS A 438 1.07 8.26 44.48
C LYS A 438 0.77 7.11 43.52
N GLU A 439 1.73 6.19 43.40
CA GLU A 439 1.62 4.92 42.68
C GLU A 439 0.74 3.91 43.46
N ASP A 440 -0.16 3.21 42.77
CA ASP A 440 -0.90 2.05 43.30
C ASP A 440 -0.22 0.72 42.87
N GLU A 441 -0.28 -0.28 43.76
CA GLU A 441 0.51 -1.53 43.77
C GLU A 441 0.17 -2.61 42.70
N ASP A 442 -0.46 -2.27 41.56
CA ASP A 442 -0.74 -3.23 40.46
C ASP A 442 -0.14 -2.83 39.10
N GLY A 443 0.71 -1.80 39.04
CA GLY A 443 1.46 -1.47 37.83
C GLY A 443 0.62 -1.06 36.59
N THR A 444 -0.69 -0.88 36.73
CA THR A 444 -1.56 -0.33 35.69
C THR A 444 -1.60 1.20 35.81
N ARG A 445 -0.99 1.90 34.86
CA ARG A 445 -1.13 3.36 34.71
C ARG A 445 -2.57 3.68 34.28
N ASN A 446 -3.40 4.14 35.21
CA ASN A 446 -4.75 4.69 34.94
C ASN A 446 -4.72 6.21 34.65
N ASP A 447 -3.76 6.67 33.86
CA ASP A 447 -3.66 8.06 33.39
C ASP A 447 -3.75 8.09 31.87
N LEU A 448 -4.92 7.74 31.32
CA LEU A 448 -5.25 8.08 29.94
C LEU A 448 -6.39 9.09 29.99
N THR A 449 -6.06 10.36 29.75
CA THR A 449 -7.05 11.43 29.57
C THR A 449 -8.06 11.03 28.48
N ASP A 450 -9.37 11.22 28.70
CA ASP A 450 -10.52 10.69 27.89
C ASP A 450 -10.42 10.75 26.35
N GLY A 451 -9.51 11.55 25.78
CA GLY A 451 -9.21 11.55 24.34
C GLY A 451 -8.37 10.36 23.85
N GLU A 452 -7.41 9.86 24.65
CA GLU A 452 -6.54 8.75 24.24
C GLU A 452 -7.32 7.44 24.04
N ALA A 453 -8.44 7.29 24.75
CA ALA A 453 -9.34 6.13 24.64
C ALA A 453 -9.95 5.96 23.23
N ASN A 454 -9.98 7.01 22.41
CA ASN A 454 -10.52 6.97 21.04
C ASN A 454 -9.44 6.64 19.98
N VAL A 455 -8.17 6.56 20.35
CA VAL A 455 -7.09 6.15 19.44
C VAL A 455 -7.10 4.64 19.31
N ILE A 456 -7.63 4.11 18.21
CA ILE A 456 -7.78 2.66 18.00
C ILE A 456 -6.61 2.04 17.26
N LYS A 457 -5.78 2.85 16.60
CA LYS A 457 -4.56 2.38 15.93
C LYS A 457 -3.51 3.48 15.94
N GLN A 458 -2.28 3.11 16.23
CA GLN A 458 -1.09 3.95 16.09
C GLN A 458 -0.16 3.27 15.10
N GLY A 459 0.59 4.05 14.33
CA GLY A 459 1.50 3.44 13.37
C GLY A 459 2.55 4.39 12.83
N LEU A 460 3.68 3.78 12.48
CA LEU A 460 4.69 4.36 11.60
C LEU A 460 4.76 3.50 10.34
N CYS A 461 4.98 4.12 9.19
CA CYS A 461 5.36 3.37 8.00
C CYS A 461 6.47 4.07 7.21
N HIS A 462 7.20 3.30 6.44
CA HIS A 462 8.27 3.78 5.57
C HIS A 462 7.80 3.75 4.12
N ARG A 463 7.76 4.91 3.47
CA ARG A 463 7.42 5.05 2.05
C ARG A 463 8.70 4.98 1.20
N PRO A 464 8.70 4.22 0.08
CA PRO A 464 9.82 4.22 -0.85
C PRO A 464 9.81 5.50 -1.68
N VAL A 465 10.81 6.35 -1.55
CA VAL A 465 10.92 7.59 -2.32
C VAL A 465 12.11 7.53 -3.27
N THR A 466 11.95 8.08 -4.46
CA THR A 466 13.03 8.25 -5.43
C THR A 466 13.47 9.71 -5.48
N PRO A 467 14.71 10.02 -5.87
CA PRO A 467 15.15 11.39 -6.10
C PRO A 467 14.30 12.14 -7.13
N ALA A 468 13.70 11.42 -8.08
CA ALA A 468 12.91 12.00 -9.17
C ALA A 468 11.42 12.17 -8.84
N GLY A 469 10.99 11.90 -7.60
CA GLY A 469 9.58 12.07 -7.18
C GLY A 469 8.57 11.14 -7.88
N LYS A 470 9.05 10.17 -8.66
CA LYS A 470 8.24 9.25 -9.48
C LYS A 470 8.62 7.79 -9.25
N PRO A 471 7.67 6.85 -9.40
CA PRO A 471 7.97 5.44 -9.28
C PRO A 471 8.94 4.97 -10.38
N ILE A 472 9.59 3.84 -10.12
CA ILE A 472 10.42 3.10 -11.07
C ILE A 472 9.65 1.84 -11.45
N LEU A 473 9.24 1.76 -12.72
CA LEU A 473 8.59 0.61 -13.35
C LEU A 473 9.41 0.19 -14.57
N SER A 474 10.15 -0.90 -14.47
CA SER A 474 11.10 -1.28 -15.54
C SER A 474 11.49 -2.75 -15.50
N ARG A 475 11.76 -3.32 -16.67
CA ARG A 475 12.72 -4.43 -16.78
C ARG A 475 14.12 -3.90 -16.49
N VAL A 476 14.91 -4.65 -15.72
CA VAL A 476 16.31 -4.35 -15.43
C VAL A 476 17.16 -4.94 -16.56
N PRO A 477 17.98 -4.14 -17.25
CA PRO A 477 18.91 -4.67 -18.24
C PRO A 477 19.94 -5.59 -17.60
N ASP A 478 20.27 -6.67 -18.31
CA ASP A 478 21.23 -7.69 -17.87
C ASP A 478 22.62 -7.11 -17.59
N SER A 479 23.01 -6.03 -18.29
CA SER A 479 24.24 -5.28 -18.03
C SER A 479 24.31 -4.68 -16.62
N LEU A 480 23.17 -4.49 -15.95
CA LEU A 480 23.08 -4.00 -14.57
C LEU A 480 22.94 -5.15 -13.55
N LEU A 481 22.91 -6.41 -13.96
CA LEU A 481 22.68 -7.56 -13.08
C LEU A 481 23.98 -8.29 -12.70
N GLY A 482 25.14 -7.65 -12.88
CA GLY A 482 26.42 -8.18 -12.42
C GLY A 482 26.87 -9.45 -13.14
N GLY A 483 26.58 -9.56 -14.44
CA GLY A 483 26.96 -10.71 -15.27
C GLY A 483 25.93 -11.83 -15.36
N LEU A 484 24.73 -11.65 -14.78
CA LEU A 484 23.60 -12.56 -14.97
C LEU A 484 23.00 -12.39 -16.36
N ASP A 485 22.89 -13.49 -17.12
CA ASP A 485 22.11 -13.58 -18.35
C ASP A 485 20.68 -14.06 -18.02
N THR A 486 19.69 -13.22 -18.23
CA THR A 486 18.30 -13.57 -17.99
C THR A 486 17.60 -14.14 -19.22
N LYS A 487 18.30 -14.18 -20.38
CA LYS A 487 17.74 -14.54 -21.68
C LYS A 487 16.49 -13.76 -22.06
N GLY A 488 16.32 -12.54 -21.55
CA GLY A 488 15.05 -11.81 -21.68
C GLY A 488 14.64 -11.48 -23.13
N ASP A 489 15.59 -11.39 -24.05
CA ASP A 489 15.34 -11.23 -25.49
C ASP A 489 14.67 -12.48 -26.11
N VAL A 490 14.73 -13.62 -25.43
CA VAL A 490 14.17 -14.91 -25.85
C VAL A 490 13.11 -15.35 -24.83
N GLY A 491 11.86 -14.91 -25.02
CA GLY A 491 10.70 -15.42 -24.27
C GLY A 491 10.11 -14.49 -23.21
N GLY A 492 10.62 -13.25 -23.05
CA GLY A 492 10.03 -12.22 -22.19
C GLY A 492 10.48 -12.25 -20.72
N GLY A 493 11.36 -13.21 -20.36
CA GLY A 493 11.94 -13.36 -19.02
C GLY A 493 12.79 -12.17 -18.55
N GLY A 494 13.11 -12.16 -17.26
CA GLY A 494 13.99 -11.12 -16.72
C GLY A 494 13.76 -10.76 -15.27
N VAL A 495 14.53 -9.77 -14.84
CA VAL A 495 14.35 -9.10 -13.56
C VAL A 495 13.61 -7.78 -13.81
N PHE A 496 12.60 -7.50 -13.02
CA PHE A 496 11.76 -6.31 -13.10
C PHE A 496 11.74 -5.63 -11.74
N VAL A 497 11.49 -4.32 -11.74
CA VAL A 497 11.38 -3.50 -10.52
C VAL A 497 10.10 -2.67 -10.61
N ALA A 498 9.34 -2.64 -9.51
CA ALA A 498 8.21 -1.76 -9.31
C ALA A 498 8.23 -1.19 -7.88
N THR A 499 8.74 0.03 -7.72
CA THR A 499 8.88 0.66 -6.39
C THR A 499 8.98 2.18 -6.50
N GLY A 500 9.14 2.89 -5.38
CA GLY A 500 9.42 4.32 -5.40
C GLY A 500 8.19 5.23 -5.52
N HIS A 501 6.99 4.69 -5.29
CA HIS A 501 5.72 5.41 -5.42
C HIS A 501 5.52 6.53 -4.37
N GLY A 502 6.43 6.68 -3.41
CA GLY A 502 6.34 7.67 -2.34
C GLY A 502 5.01 7.58 -1.59
N PRO A 503 4.26 8.69 -1.47
CA PRO A 503 2.97 8.71 -0.77
C PRO A 503 1.82 8.16 -1.63
N TRP A 504 2.05 7.87 -2.92
CA TRP A 504 1.02 7.53 -3.91
C TRP A 504 0.83 6.03 -4.12
N GLY A 505 1.50 5.18 -3.33
CA GLY A 505 1.53 3.73 -3.54
C GLY A 505 0.15 3.08 -3.62
N ILE A 506 -0.80 3.47 -2.76
CA ILE A 506 -2.19 2.97 -2.84
C ILE A 506 -2.91 3.55 -4.06
N SER A 507 -2.80 4.86 -4.30
CA SER A 507 -3.47 5.52 -5.43
C SER A 507 -3.06 4.93 -6.78
N MET A 508 -1.77 4.62 -6.95
CA MET A 508 -1.20 4.08 -8.19
C MET A 508 -1.11 2.54 -8.24
N SER A 509 -1.59 1.82 -7.22
CA SER A 509 -1.29 0.39 -7.07
C SER A 509 -1.88 -0.47 -8.19
N LEU A 510 -3.15 -0.26 -8.55
CA LEU A 510 -3.83 -1.08 -9.54
C LEU A 510 -3.33 -0.79 -10.95
N GLY A 511 -3.10 0.49 -11.29
CA GLY A 511 -2.47 0.86 -12.55
C GLY A 511 -1.06 0.29 -12.68
N THR A 512 -0.26 0.37 -11.61
CA THR A 512 1.07 -0.25 -11.58
C THR A 512 0.98 -1.76 -11.76
N GLY A 513 0.09 -2.42 -11.02
CA GLY A 513 -0.09 -3.87 -11.11
C GLY A 513 -0.47 -4.33 -12.51
N LYS A 514 -1.37 -3.59 -13.18
CA LYS A 514 -1.77 -3.87 -14.55
C LYS A 514 -0.58 -3.73 -15.52
N VAL A 515 0.12 -2.60 -15.49
CA VAL A 515 1.29 -2.36 -16.35
C VAL A 515 2.39 -3.39 -16.13
N MET A 516 2.69 -3.74 -14.87
CA MET A 516 3.70 -4.74 -14.58
C MET A 516 3.28 -6.14 -15.04
N ALA A 517 1.99 -6.49 -14.96
CA ALA A 517 1.50 -7.76 -15.50
C ALA A 517 1.68 -7.84 -17.02
N GLU A 518 1.33 -6.78 -17.76
CA GLU A 518 1.53 -6.67 -19.21
C GLU A 518 3.03 -6.82 -19.59
N MET A 519 3.92 -6.15 -18.86
CA MET A 519 5.38 -6.29 -19.04
C MET A 519 5.86 -7.72 -18.79
N LEU A 520 5.37 -8.38 -17.73
CA LEU A 520 5.72 -9.76 -17.39
C LEU A 520 5.16 -10.79 -18.38
N LEU A 521 4.06 -10.47 -19.07
CA LEU A 521 3.52 -11.28 -20.16
C LEU A 521 4.28 -11.10 -21.48
N GLY A 522 5.20 -10.12 -21.54
CA GLY A 522 5.99 -9.79 -22.71
C GLY A 522 5.20 -9.01 -23.76
N GLU A 523 4.19 -8.24 -23.35
CA GLU A 523 3.43 -7.38 -24.25
C GLU A 523 4.33 -6.29 -24.83
N GLN A 524 4.18 -6.02 -26.13
CA GLN A 524 4.99 -5.00 -26.83
C GLN A 524 4.61 -3.57 -26.41
N THR A 525 3.39 -3.39 -25.94
CA THR A 525 2.84 -2.12 -25.48
C THR A 525 1.99 -2.38 -24.26
N THR A 526 2.07 -1.48 -23.29
CA THR A 526 1.25 -1.51 -22.07
C THR A 526 0.03 -0.61 -22.24
N THR A 527 -0.98 -0.75 -21.37
CA THR A 527 -2.21 0.06 -21.38
C THR A 527 -1.90 1.57 -21.32
N VAL A 528 -0.81 1.97 -20.67
CA VAL A 528 -0.33 3.35 -20.62
C VAL A 528 1.18 3.40 -20.82
N ASP A 529 1.66 4.41 -21.55
CA ASP A 529 3.10 4.62 -21.73
C ASP A 529 3.77 4.98 -20.39
N VAL A 530 4.67 4.11 -19.95
CA VAL A 530 5.48 4.26 -18.74
C VAL A 530 6.98 4.40 -19.03
N SER A 531 7.36 4.71 -20.27
CA SER A 531 8.77 4.88 -20.68
C SER A 531 9.53 5.89 -19.81
N GLN A 532 8.85 6.93 -19.33
CA GLN A 532 9.42 7.95 -18.43
C GLN A 532 9.57 7.48 -16.97
N LEU A 533 9.06 6.29 -16.62
CA LEU A 533 9.14 5.68 -15.29
C LEU A 533 10.19 4.55 -15.26
N GLY A 534 10.95 4.36 -16.33
CA GLY A 534 12.03 3.36 -16.40
C GLY A 534 13.21 3.68 -15.47
N LEU A 535 14.12 2.71 -15.35
CA LEU A 535 15.40 2.93 -14.67
C LEU A 535 16.21 4.02 -15.37
N GLN A 536 16.82 4.91 -14.59
CA GLN A 536 17.81 5.85 -15.09
C GLN A 536 19.20 5.23 -14.90
N TYR A 537 19.84 4.87 -16.01
CA TYR A 537 21.18 4.30 -16.08
C TYR A 537 21.80 4.74 -17.41
N THR A 538 22.74 5.68 -17.35
CA THR A 538 23.55 6.14 -18.49
C THR A 538 24.94 6.48 -17.99
#